data_AF-A0A431UZV1-F1
#
_entry.id   AF-A0A431UZV1-F1
#
_cell.length_a   1.000
_cell.length_b   1.000
_cell.length_c   1.000
_cell.angle_alpha   90.00
_cell.angle_beta   90.00
_cell.angle_gamma   90.00
#
_symmetry.space_group_name_H-M   'P 1'
#
loop_
_entity.id
_entity.type
_entity.pdbx_description
1 polymer ?
#
loop_
_entity_poly.entity_id
_entity_poly.type
_entity_poly.pdbx_seq_one_letter_code
_entity_poly.pdbx_strand_id
1 'polypeptide(L)'
;MMVKENQPPRPDMATPHRAGDSESFAGGKVSYLSPGPLPTGAAPVDFNQAIGEVNDVYLDLGGSLPTPFTWQLALGGPFTSFLIVAFLFPFFGAAVFFVVSNDVGFFFVGWNGLFQRMFGLGVGGECLR
;
A
#
# COMPACT_ATOMS: atom_id res chain seq x y z
N MET A 1 -13.21 18.59 -39.81
CA MET A 1 -14.44 18.94 -39.07
C MET A 1 -14.53 17.97 -37.90
N MET A 2 -14.28 18.43 -36.68
CA MET A 2 -14.28 17.59 -35.48
C MET A 2 -15.65 17.72 -34.81
N VAL A 3 -16.38 16.61 -34.70
CA VAL A 3 -17.66 16.55 -33.99
C VAL A 3 -17.37 16.69 -32.51
N LYS A 4 -17.80 17.81 -31.92
CA LYS A 4 -17.76 18.04 -30.47
C LYS A 4 -18.82 17.13 -29.84
N GLU A 5 -18.37 16.05 -29.22
CA GLU A 5 -19.24 15.12 -28.49
C GLU A 5 -20.02 15.90 -27.43
N ASN A 6 -21.35 15.83 -27.52
CA ASN A 6 -22.26 16.58 -26.68
C ASN A 6 -22.31 15.90 -25.31
N GLN A 7 -21.35 16.25 -24.46
CA GLN A 7 -21.27 15.73 -23.10
C GLN A 7 -22.57 16.12 -22.37
N PRO A 8 -23.32 15.16 -21.78
CA PRO A 8 -24.53 15.48 -21.06
C PRO A 8 -24.21 16.48 -19.94
N PRO A 9 -25.13 17.40 -19.62
CA PRO A 9 -24.91 18.41 -18.59
C PRO A 9 -24.46 17.70 -17.31
N ARG A 10 -23.31 18.13 -16.78
CA ARG A 10 -22.80 17.63 -15.51
C ARG A 10 -23.87 17.96 -14.45
N PRO A 11 -24.28 16.99 -13.63
CA PRO A 11 -25.22 17.26 -12.54
C PRO A 11 -24.70 18.42 -11.70
N ASP A 12 -25.55 19.40 -11.43
CA ASP A 12 -25.19 20.54 -10.59
C ASP A 12 -24.85 20.03 -9.19
N MET A 13 -23.62 20.30 -8.75
CA MET A 13 -23.12 19.92 -7.42
C MET A 13 -23.59 20.89 -6.33
N ALA A 14 -24.14 22.06 -6.71
CA ALA A 14 -24.64 23.04 -5.75
C ALA A 14 -25.99 22.65 -5.13
N THR A 15 -26.76 21.79 -5.82
CA THR A 15 -28.00 21.24 -5.29
C THR A 15 -27.73 19.93 -4.56
N PRO A 16 -28.07 19.83 -3.25
CA PRO A 16 -27.93 18.58 -2.52
C PRO A 16 -28.94 17.55 -3.03
N HIS A 17 -28.44 16.47 -3.66
CA HIS A 17 -29.24 15.34 -4.13
C HIS A 17 -29.27 14.25 -3.06
N ARG A 18 -30.44 13.65 -2.81
CA ARG A 18 -30.61 12.56 -1.85
C ARG A 18 -30.54 11.19 -2.53
N ALA A 19 -30.10 10.21 -1.76
CA ALA A 19 -30.24 8.80 -2.08
C ALA A 19 -31.72 8.48 -2.43
N GLY A 20 -31.95 7.92 -3.62
CA GLY A 20 -33.29 7.62 -4.14
C GLY A 20 -33.89 8.71 -5.03
N ASP A 21 -33.26 9.88 -5.15
CA ASP A 21 -33.72 10.91 -6.07
C ASP A 21 -33.52 10.47 -7.52
N SER A 22 -34.37 10.97 -8.40
CA SER A 22 -34.22 10.73 -9.83
C SER A 22 -34.61 11.95 -10.65
N GLU A 23 -33.72 12.35 -11.54
CA GLU A 23 -33.87 13.53 -12.38
C GLU A 23 -33.93 13.12 -13.85
N SER A 24 -34.98 13.57 -14.55
CA SER A 24 -35.13 13.36 -15.99
C SER A 24 -34.49 14.49 -16.77
N PHE A 25 -33.71 14.16 -17.79
CA PHE A 25 -33.18 15.13 -18.75
C PHE A 25 -33.55 14.70 -20.18
N ALA A 26 -33.48 15.63 -21.14
CA ALA A 26 -33.77 15.34 -22.54
C ALA A 26 -32.73 14.33 -23.08
N GLY A 27 -33.09 13.04 -23.07
CA GLY A 27 -32.23 11.93 -23.50
C GLY A 27 -32.04 10.82 -22.45
N GLY A 28 -32.53 10.98 -21.23
CA GLY A 28 -32.39 9.94 -20.22
C GLY A 28 -32.86 10.33 -18.82
N LYS A 29 -32.50 9.49 -17.86
CA LYS A 29 -32.84 9.65 -16.44
C LYS A 29 -31.60 9.35 -15.60
N VAL A 30 -31.24 10.24 -14.69
CA VAL A 30 -30.24 10.02 -13.65
C VAL A 30 -30.98 9.55 -12.41
N SER A 31 -30.52 8.47 -11.79
CA SER A 31 -31.03 7.99 -10.49
C SER A 31 -29.88 7.93 -9.51
N TYR A 32 -30.04 8.52 -8.33
CA TYR A 32 -29.04 8.54 -7.28
C TYR A 32 -29.19 7.28 -6.42
N LEU A 33 -28.32 6.30 -6.65
CA LEU A 33 -28.45 4.93 -6.12
C LEU A 33 -27.64 4.64 -4.85
N SER A 34 -26.98 5.64 -4.24
CA SER A 34 -26.34 5.39 -2.95
C SER A 34 -27.42 4.94 -1.95
N PRO A 35 -27.21 3.85 -1.20
CA PRO A 35 -28.17 3.45 -0.20
C PRO A 35 -28.20 4.52 0.88
N GLY A 36 -29.36 5.13 1.10
CA GLY A 36 -29.58 5.91 2.32
C GLY A 36 -29.31 4.99 3.52
N PRO A 37 -28.65 5.48 4.59
CA PRO A 37 -28.40 4.67 5.77
C PRO A 37 -29.73 4.12 6.27
N LEU A 38 -29.78 2.80 6.54
CA LEU A 38 -31.02 2.20 7.02
C LEU A 38 -31.45 2.91 8.32
N PRO A 39 -32.73 3.27 8.47
CA PRO A 39 -33.25 3.89 9.67
C PRO A 39 -33.36 2.84 10.78
N THR A 40 -32.22 2.46 11.35
CA THR A 40 -32.11 1.43 12.40
C THR A 40 -32.31 2.00 13.80
N GLY A 41 -32.38 3.33 13.95
CA GLY A 41 -32.45 4.01 15.25
C GLY A 41 -31.21 3.84 16.13
N ALA A 42 -30.21 3.11 15.64
CA ALA A 42 -28.92 2.95 16.29
C ALA A 42 -28.01 4.12 15.93
N ALA A 43 -27.16 4.55 16.87
CA ALA A 43 -26.09 5.48 16.55
C ALA A 43 -25.21 4.88 15.45
N PRO A 44 -24.69 5.68 14.49
CA PRO A 44 -23.72 5.18 13.53
C PRO A 44 -22.48 4.68 14.28
N VAL A 45 -22.18 3.39 14.15
CA VAL A 45 -21.00 2.78 14.76
C VAL A 45 -20.09 2.28 13.66
N ASP A 46 -18.89 2.83 13.58
CA ASP A 46 -17.81 2.31 12.74
C ASP A 46 -16.92 1.38 13.58
N PHE A 47 -17.24 0.09 13.55
CA PHE A 47 -16.49 -0.93 14.28
C PHE A 47 -15.07 -1.16 13.74
N ASN A 48 -14.80 -0.80 12.48
CA ASN A 48 -13.54 -1.10 11.82
C ASN A 48 -12.73 0.17 11.47
N GLN A 49 -13.16 1.33 11.96
CA GLN A 49 -12.65 2.66 11.57
C GLN A 49 -12.43 2.79 10.05
N ALA A 50 -13.22 2.08 9.23
CA ALA A 50 -13.06 2.06 7.78
C ALA A 50 -13.76 3.25 7.11
N ILE A 51 -14.55 3.99 7.90
CA ILE A 51 -15.37 5.10 7.48
C ILE A 51 -14.78 6.37 8.09
N GLY A 52 -14.29 7.27 7.24
CA GLY A 52 -13.65 8.52 7.65
C GLY A 52 -14.67 9.51 8.20
N GLU A 53 -15.85 9.54 7.59
CA GLU A 53 -16.98 10.37 8.00
C GLU A 53 -18.29 9.67 7.65
N VAL A 54 -19.23 9.63 8.60
CA VAL A 54 -20.62 9.22 8.35
C VAL A 54 -21.47 10.48 8.29
N ASN A 55 -21.99 10.81 7.10
CA ASN A 55 -22.89 11.93 6.89
C ASN A 55 -24.20 11.44 6.24
N ASP A 56 -25.28 12.22 6.39
CA ASP A 56 -26.62 11.90 5.85
C ASP A 56 -26.67 11.92 4.31
N VAL A 57 -25.61 12.46 3.67
CA VAL A 57 -25.50 12.65 2.22
C VAL A 57 -24.50 11.67 1.59
N TYR A 58 -23.43 11.34 2.31
CA TYR A 58 -22.35 10.50 1.81
C TYR A 58 -21.72 9.69 2.95
N LEU A 59 -21.18 8.54 2.58
CA LEU A 59 -20.40 7.69 3.46
C LEU A 59 -18.97 7.68 2.92
N ASP A 60 -18.05 8.31 3.65
CA ASP A 60 -16.65 8.38 3.25
C ASP A 60 -15.92 7.11 3.67
N LEU A 61 -15.70 6.19 2.73
CA LEU A 61 -14.95 4.96 2.94
C LEU A 61 -13.44 5.27 2.85
N GLY A 62 -12.89 5.88 3.89
CA GLY A 62 -11.49 6.33 3.93
C GLY A 62 -10.91 6.52 5.32
N GLY A 63 -11.58 6.01 6.35
CA GLY A 63 -11.22 6.20 7.75
C GLY A 63 -9.98 5.42 8.16
N SER A 64 -9.19 6.02 9.03
CA SER A 64 -7.84 5.62 9.43
C SER A 64 -7.77 4.34 10.29
N LEU A 65 -6.97 3.36 9.86
CA LEU A 65 -6.25 2.32 10.65
C LEU A 65 -5.07 1.81 9.79
N PRO A 66 -3.97 1.24 10.35
CA PRO A 66 -2.73 1.01 9.59
C PRO A 66 -3.03 0.13 8.38
N THR A 67 -2.92 0.73 7.21
CA THR A 67 -3.15 0.06 5.93
C THR A 67 -2.32 -1.24 5.86
N PRO A 68 -2.76 -2.27 5.12
CA PRO A 68 -1.94 -3.47 4.89
C PRO A 68 -0.50 -3.14 4.46
N PHE A 69 -0.33 -2.04 3.74
CA PHE A 69 0.96 -1.47 3.35
C PHE A 69 1.85 -1.07 4.54
N THR A 70 1.28 -0.49 5.60
CA THR A 70 2.02 -0.14 6.83
C THR A 70 2.59 -1.40 7.51
N TRP A 71 1.80 -2.46 7.63
CA TRP A 71 2.26 -3.72 8.21
C TRP A 71 3.27 -4.44 7.31
N GLN A 72 3.09 -4.36 5.99
CA GLN A 72 4.08 -4.84 5.01
C GLN A 72 5.42 -4.11 5.13
N LEU A 73 5.42 -2.80 5.35
CA LEU A 73 6.66 -2.04 5.57
C LEU A 73 7.29 -2.34 6.94
N ALA A 74 6.48 -2.42 7.99
CA ALA A 74 6.96 -2.67 9.35
C ALA A 74 7.61 -4.05 9.52
N LEU A 75 7.08 -5.09 8.85
CA LEU A 75 7.63 -6.45 8.91
C LEU A 75 8.54 -6.76 7.73
N GLY A 76 8.10 -6.41 6.52
CA GLY A 76 8.83 -6.68 5.28
C GLY A 76 10.08 -5.81 5.13
N GLY A 77 10.07 -4.57 5.63
CA GLY A 77 11.22 -3.67 5.61
C GLY A 77 12.43 -4.25 6.34
N PRO A 78 12.32 -4.56 7.65
CA PRO A 78 13.41 -5.18 8.40
C PRO A 78 13.84 -6.54 7.85
N PHE A 79 12.89 -7.40 7.47
CA PHE A 79 13.21 -8.72 6.91
C PHE A 79 13.98 -8.61 5.58
N THR A 80 13.52 -7.75 4.67
CA THR A 80 14.20 -7.52 3.39
C THR A 80 15.57 -6.89 3.60
N SER A 81 15.67 -5.95 4.53
CA SER A 81 16.95 -5.30 4.87
C SER A 81 17.96 -6.31 5.42
N PHE A 82 17.52 -7.22 6.30
CA PHE A 82 18.33 -8.33 6.78
C PHE A 82 18.84 -9.21 5.63
N LEU A 83 17.98 -9.62 4.70
CA LEU A 83 18.40 -10.45 3.56
C LEU A 83 19.40 -9.73 2.64
N ILE A 84 19.22 -8.43 2.39
CA ILE A 84 20.17 -7.63 1.62
C ILE A 84 21.53 -7.61 2.31
N VAL A 85 21.57 -7.31 3.61
CA VAL A 85 22.82 -7.26 4.38
C VAL A 85 23.48 -8.63 4.50
N ALA A 86 22.69 -9.69 4.73
CA ALA A 86 23.20 -11.03 4.97
C ALA A 86 23.66 -11.75 3.69
N PHE A 87 23.11 -11.44 2.51
CA PHE A 87 23.42 -12.16 1.27
C PHE A 87 23.96 -11.26 0.16
N LEU A 88 23.34 -10.11 -0.08
CA LEU A 88 23.71 -9.26 -1.22
C LEU A 88 25.04 -8.54 -1.00
N PHE A 89 25.27 -8.00 0.19
CA PHE A 89 26.55 -7.37 0.54
C PHE A 89 27.73 -8.36 0.50
N PRO A 90 27.64 -9.56 1.11
CA PRO A 90 28.67 -10.60 0.96
C PRO A 90 28.90 -11.01 -0.49
N PHE A 91 27.84 -11.08 -1.30
CA PHE A 91 27.96 -11.38 -2.73
C PHE A 91 28.82 -10.34 -3.45
N PHE A 92 28.50 -9.05 -3.29
CA PHE A 92 29.27 -7.98 -3.93
C PHE A 92 30.71 -7.90 -3.42
N GLY A 93 30.92 -8.09 -2.12
CA GLY A 93 32.27 -8.17 -1.56
C GLY A 93 33.06 -9.35 -2.15
N ALA A 94 32.47 -10.54 -2.20
CA ALA A 94 33.07 -11.72 -2.81
C ALA A 94 33.36 -11.52 -4.31
N ALA A 95 32.48 -10.82 -5.03
CA ALA A 95 32.69 -10.46 -6.43
C ALA A 95 33.89 -9.52 -6.61
N VAL A 96 34.12 -8.56 -5.69
CA VAL A 96 35.32 -7.72 -5.70
C VAL A 96 36.58 -8.57 -5.48
N PHE A 97 36.56 -9.48 -4.51
CA PHE A 97 37.67 -10.42 -4.28
C PHE A 97 37.97 -11.27 -5.52
N PHE A 98 36.93 -11.76 -6.20
CA PHE A 98 37.06 -12.49 -7.46
C PHE A 98 37.69 -11.63 -8.57
N VAL A 99 37.19 -10.41 -8.79
CA VAL A 99 37.69 -9.53 -9.86
C VAL A 99 39.16 -9.15 -9.64
N VAL A 100 39.56 -8.91 -8.39
CA VAL A 100 40.95 -8.54 -8.06
C VAL A 100 41.90 -9.74 -8.16
N SER A 101 41.47 -10.92 -7.74
CA SER A 101 42.32 -12.12 -7.73
C SER A 101 42.30 -12.92 -9.05
N ASN A 102 41.25 -12.76 -9.85
CA ASN A 102 40.91 -13.59 -11.01
C ASN A 102 40.86 -15.10 -10.69
N ASP A 103 40.52 -15.44 -9.45
CA ASP A 103 40.46 -16.81 -8.95
C ASP A 103 39.15 -17.05 -8.18
N VAL A 104 38.45 -18.10 -8.57
CA VAL A 104 37.19 -18.54 -7.95
C VAL A 104 37.38 -19.00 -6.51
N GLY A 105 38.57 -19.44 -6.09
CA GLY A 105 38.85 -19.79 -4.70
C GLY A 105 38.69 -18.58 -3.78
N PHE A 106 39.21 -17.42 -4.19
CA PHE A 106 39.10 -16.18 -3.43
C PHE A 106 37.67 -15.63 -3.37
N PHE A 107 36.82 -15.95 -4.35
CA PHE A 107 35.38 -15.68 -4.24
C PHE A 107 34.79 -16.39 -3.02
N PHE A 108 35.03 -17.70 -2.88
CA PHE A 108 34.47 -18.47 -1.76
C PHE A 108 35.06 -18.08 -0.40
N VAL A 109 36.32 -17.64 -0.36
CA VAL A 109 36.93 -17.08 0.85
C VAL A 109 36.24 -15.77 1.24
N GLY A 110 36.08 -14.84 0.29
CA GLY A 110 35.38 -13.58 0.51
C GLY A 110 33.92 -13.79 0.91
N TRP A 111 33.23 -14.70 0.23
CA TRP A 111 31.85 -15.09 0.52
C TRP A 111 31.71 -15.62 1.94
N ASN A 112 32.45 -16.67 2.31
CA ASN A 112 32.33 -17.27 3.63
C ASN A 112 32.66 -16.29 4.75
N GLY A 113 33.73 -15.51 4.60
CA GLY A 113 34.15 -14.53 5.60
C GLY A 113 33.12 -13.41 5.81
N LEU A 114 32.65 -12.80 4.73
CA LEU A 114 31.67 -11.72 4.80
C LEU A 114 30.28 -12.23 5.20
N PHE A 115 29.86 -13.39 4.70
CA PHE A 115 28.57 -14.00 5.05
C PHE A 115 28.51 -14.30 6.55
N GLN A 116 29.51 -15.00 7.11
CA GLN A 116 29.52 -15.33 8.53
C GLN A 116 29.47 -14.08 9.42
N ARG A 117 30.18 -13.02 9.03
CA ARG A 117 30.22 -11.79 9.81
C ARG A 117 28.91 -11.01 9.72
N MET A 118 28.37 -10.81 8.52
CA MET A 118 27.12 -10.07 8.33
C MET A 118 25.92 -10.83 8.90
N PHE A 119 25.86 -12.15 8.71
CA PHE A 119 24.83 -13.00 9.29
C PHE A 119 24.93 -13.04 10.82
N GLY A 120 26.15 -13.14 11.36
CA GLY A 120 26.41 -13.10 12.81
C GLY A 120 25.96 -11.79 13.45
N LEU A 121 26.23 -10.65 12.82
CA LEU A 121 25.75 -9.34 13.25
C LEU A 121 24.22 -9.25 13.24
N GLY A 122 23.57 -9.81 12.22
CA GLY A 122 22.10 -9.78 12.11
C GLY A 122 21.37 -10.70 13.10
N VAL A 123 22.03 -11.75 13.60
CA VAL A 123 21.43 -12.72 14.55
C VAL A 123 21.96 -12.54 15.99
N GLY A 124 22.87 -11.58 16.23
CA GLY A 124 23.41 -11.28 17.55
C GLY A 124 24.50 -12.26 18.04
N GLY A 125 25.13 -13.00 17.12
CA GLY A 125 26.10 -14.06 17.43
C GLY A 125 27.45 -13.58 17.98
N GLU A 126 27.78 -12.29 17.87
CA GLU A 126 29.06 -11.75 18.37
C GLU A 126 29.05 -11.40 19.88
N CYS A 127 27.91 -11.55 20.58
CA CYS A 127 27.80 -11.19 22.01
C CYS A 127 28.08 -12.36 23.00
N LEU A 128 28.44 -13.55 22.50
CA LEU A 128 28.58 -14.79 23.30
C LEU A 128 30.01 -15.37 23.33
N ARG A 129 31.04 -14.58 23.01
CA ARG A 129 32.43 -15.04 23.03
C ARG A 129 33.32 -14.16 23.88
#